data_AF-A0A3S0HIQ1-F1
#
_entry.id   AF-A0A3S0HIQ1-F1
#
_cell.length_a   1.000
_cell.length_b   1.000
_cell.length_c   1.000
_cell.angle_alpha   90.00
_cell.angle_beta   90.00
_cell.angle_gamma   90.00
#
_symmetry.space_group_name_H-M   'P 1'
#
loop_
_entity.id
_entity.type
_entity.pdbx_description
1 polymer ?
#
loop_
_entity_poly.entity_id
_entity_poly.type
_entity_poly.pdbx_seq_one_letter_code
_entity_poly.pdbx_strand_id
1 'polypeptide(L)'
;MAKAQRAMHPDFLEYMDYIVAHPNYADLPAKRNANGDITWVVSGNSANGQLRDDWWLAKVQQLGVQQKSDVARAVHPTELNGLKPCQICGRKMFITYVYPNANTLKAIKKAFDVEYPLFGDTILEVADDLYAQFGDAVFPKLRQIFGIPQSTENDVDAFTSYITANCLTRLSPGVMSNAPDRLDGFHTYNACCRGEQDTGRHKANLATYTQDRRAYEHWSDGDFNQSNRLMG
;
A
#
# COMPACT_ATOMS: atom_id res chain seq x y z
N MET A 1 2.37 -17.08 23.12
CA MET A 1 2.55 -15.91 24.01
C MET A 1 1.52 -14.86 23.63
N ALA A 2 0.74 -14.35 24.59
CA ALA A 2 -0.16 -13.24 24.33
C ALA A 2 0.68 -12.03 23.86
N LYS A 3 0.41 -11.51 22.66
CA LYS A 3 1.09 -10.32 22.15
C LYS A 3 0.84 -9.20 23.15
N ALA A 4 1.89 -8.64 23.76
CA ALA A 4 1.76 -7.41 24.52
C ALA A 4 1.01 -6.39 23.67
N GLN A 5 -0.06 -5.81 24.22
CA GLN A 5 -0.89 -4.84 23.52
C GLN A 5 -0.01 -3.64 23.20
N ARG A 6 0.39 -3.51 21.93
CA ARG A 6 1.28 -2.43 21.50
C ARG A 6 0.53 -1.12 21.60
N ALA A 7 1.08 -0.16 22.31
CA ALA A 7 0.54 1.19 22.37
C ALA A 7 0.45 1.76 20.94
N MET A 8 -0.73 2.25 20.58
CA MET A 8 -0.96 2.89 19.29
C MET A 8 -0.50 4.33 19.36
N HIS A 9 0.11 4.83 18.28
CA HIS A 9 0.51 6.22 18.19
C HIS A 9 -0.73 7.14 18.25
N PRO A 10 -0.68 8.29 18.96
CA PRO A 10 -1.81 9.22 19.06
C PRO A 10 -2.42 9.63 17.72
N ASP A 11 -1.60 10.03 16.73
CA ASP A 11 -2.06 10.34 15.37
C ASP A 11 -2.88 9.23 14.73
N PHE A 12 -2.55 7.96 15.02
CA PHE A 12 -3.29 6.84 14.48
C PHE A 12 -4.65 6.67 15.18
N LEU A 13 -4.73 6.94 16.49
CA LEU A 13 -6.00 6.92 17.23
C LEU A 13 -6.92 8.04 16.74
N GLU A 14 -6.41 9.26 16.58
CA GLU A 14 -7.15 10.39 16.02
C GLU A 14 -7.67 10.08 14.60
N TYR A 15 -6.81 9.49 13.76
CA TYR A 15 -7.21 9.03 12.43
C TYR A 15 -8.31 7.95 12.49
N MET A 16 -8.23 7.00 13.42
CA MET A 16 -9.27 5.98 13.58
C MET A 16 -10.63 6.59 13.92
N ASP A 17 -10.66 7.51 14.89
CA ASP A 17 -11.87 8.21 15.29
C ASP A 17 -12.44 9.04 14.14
N TYR A 18 -11.57 9.76 13.41
CA TYR A 18 -11.94 10.53 12.22
C TYR A 18 -12.59 9.65 11.15
N ILE A 19 -11.94 8.55 10.77
CA ILE A 19 -12.44 7.65 9.72
C ILE A 19 -13.79 7.03 10.10
N VAL A 20 -13.95 6.59 11.35
CA VAL A 20 -15.19 5.95 11.81
C VAL A 20 -16.38 6.92 11.79
N ALA A 21 -16.13 8.19 12.08
CA ALA A 21 -17.13 9.25 12.05
C ALA A 21 -17.36 9.83 10.65
N HIS A 22 -16.46 9.58 9.70
CA HIS A 22 -16.50 10.22 8.39
C HIS A 22 -17.70 9.75 7.54
N PRO A 23 -18.40 10.64 6.82
CA PRO A 23 -19.55 10.31 5.98
C PRO A 23 -19.29 9.19 4.95
N ASN A 24 -18.07 9.11 4.41
CA ASN A 24 -17.69 8.07 3.44
C ASN A 24 -17.82 6.64 3.98
N TYR A 25 -17.81 6.46 5.31
CA TYR A 25 -17.95 5.17 5.99
C TYR A 25 -19.24 5.10 6.82
N ALA A 26 -20.21 5.99 6.60
CA ALA A 26 -21.43 6.08 7.41
C ALA A 26 -22.22 4.76 7.41
N ASP A 27 -22.34 4.13 6.25
CA ASP A 27 -23.07 2.88 5.97
C ASP A 27 -22.23 1.60 6.15
N LEU A 28 -20.94 1.72 6.50
CA LEU A 28 -20.08 0.57 6.73
C LEU A 28 -20.53 -0.21 7.98
N PRO A 29 -20.76 -1.54 7.89
CA PRO A 29 -21.21 -2.34 9.02
C PRO A 29 -20.09 -2.65 10.03
N ALA A 30 -20.51 -3.02 11.24
CA ALA A 30 -19.65 -3.50 12.32
C ALA A 30 -18.51 -2.54 12.73
N LYS A 31 -18.71 -1.21 12.67
CA LYS A 31 -17.69 -0.21 13.03
C LYS A 31 -17.29 -0.23 14.51
N ARG A 32 -18.23 -0.56 15.41
CA ARG A 32 -18.01 -0.62 16.86
C ARG A 32 -18.46 -1.96 17.44
N ASN A 33 -17.84 -2.37 18.53
CA ASN A 33 -18.23 -3.55 19.29
C ASN A 33 -19.34 -3.20 20.31
N ALA A 34 -19.81 -4.20 21.08
CA ALA A 34 -20.85 -4.00 22.10
C ALA A 34 -20.46 -3.03 23.24
N ASN A 35 -19.16 -2.82 23.47
CA ASN A 35 -18.65 -1.89 24.47
C ASN A 35 -18.50 -0.46 23.92
N GLY A 36 -18.76 -0.25 22.62
CA GLY A 36 -18.58 1.02 21.94
C GLY A 36 -17.16 1.25 21.38
N ASP A 37 -16.22 0.33 21.57
CA ASP A 37 -14.86 0.47 21.02
C ASP A 37 -14.87 0.28 19.50
N ILE A 38 -13.93 0.93 18.82
CA ILE A 38 -13.77 0.79 17.37
C ILE A 38 -13.26 -0.61 17.03
N THR A 39 -14.03 -1.31 16.18
CA THR A 39 -13.60 -2.57 15.59
C THR A 39 -12.77 -2.26 14.34
N TRP A 40 -11.49 -1.95 14.48
CA TRP A 40 -10.67 -1.59 13.31
C TRP A 40 -10.44 -2.76 12.35
N VAL A 41 -10.28 -3.96 12.92
CA VAL A 41 -9.94 -5.19 12.21
C VAL A 41 -11.04 -6.22 12.39
N VAL A 42 -11.46 -6.86 11.30
CA VAL A 42 -12.33 -8.04 11.33
C VAL A 42 -11.68 -9.18 10.55
N SER A 43 -11.92 -10.41 11.01
CA SER A 43 -11.55 -11.61 10.25
C SER A 43 -12.59 -11.84 9.16
N GLY A 44 -12.16 -12.09 7.92
CA GLY A 44 -13.06 -12.35 6.78
C GLY A 44 -14.04 -13.50 7.01
N ASN A 45 -13.66 -14.51 7.81
CA ASN A 45 -14.52 -15.67 8.11
C ASN A 45 -15.58 -15.39 9.19
N SER A 46 -15.53 -14.23 9.85
CA SER A 46 -16.54 -13.85 10.83
C SER A 46 -17.79 -13.28 10.16
N ALA A 47 -18.95 -13.36 10.82
CA ALA A 47 -20.19 -12.75 10.31
C ALA A 47 -20.01 -11.24 10.03
N ASN A 48 -19.31 -10.53 10.92
CA ASN A 48 -18.97 -9.11 10.70
C ASN A 48 -18.01 -8.91 9.53
N GLY A 49 -17.10 -9.86 9.29
CA GLY A 49 -16.20 -9.86 8.14
C GLY A 49 -16.95 -9.98 6.82
N GLN A 50 -17.91 -10.90 6.73
CA GLN A 50 -18.77 -11.08 5.55
C GLN A 50 -19.60 -9.83 5.26
N LEU A 51 -20.23 -9.23 6.28
CA LEU A 51 -20.96 -7.97 6.13
C LEU A 51 -20.10 -6.84 5.58
N ARG A 52 -18.84 -6.72 6.04
CA ARG A 52 -17.90 -5.73 5.48
C ARG A 52 -17.51 -6.08 4.05
N ASP A 53 -17.28 -7.36 3.77
CA ASP A 53 -16.93 -7.81 2.43
C ASP A 53 -18.00 -7.44 1.41
N ASP A 54 -19.26 -7.69 1.75
CA ASP A 54 -20.43 -7.32 0.95
C ASP A 54 -20.50 -5.81 0.72
N TRP A 55 -20.24 -5.00 1.75
CA TRP A 55 -20.16 -3.54 1.60
C TRP A 55 -19.06 -3.13 0.62
N TRP A 56 -17.86 -3.71 0.74
CA TRP A 56 -16.75 -3.41 -0.18
C TRP A 56 -17.09 -3.83 -1.61
N LEU A 57 -17.71 -4.99 -1.82
CA LEU A 57 -18.16 -5.46 -3.13
C LEU A 57 -19.25 -4.56 -3.73
N ALA A 58 -20.20 -4.10 -2.92
CA ALA A 58 -21.22 -3.14 -3.35
C ALA A 58 -20.58 -1.81 -3.79
N LYS A 59 -19.59 -1.31 -3.05
CA LYS A 59 -18.84 -0.10 -3.45
C LYS A 59 -18.02 -0.30 -4.72
N VAL A 60 -17.45 -1.49 -4.95
CA VAL A 60 -16.78 -1.81 -6.22
C VAL A 60 -17.75 -1.60 -7.40
N GLN A 61 -18.97 -2.16 -7.29
CA GLN A 61 -20.01 -2.01 -8.31
C GLN A 61 -20.49 -0.55 -8.44
N GLN A 62 -20.73 0.13 -7.32
CA GLN A 62 -21.21 1.52 -7.29
C GLN A 62 -20.23 2.49 -7.95
N LEU A 63 -18.93 2.32 -7.72
CA LEU A 63 -17.88 3.20 -8.23
C LEU A 63 -17.37 2.77 -9.63
N GLY A 64 -17.80 1.62 -10.14
CA GLY A 64 -17.34 1.11 -11.43
C GLY A 64 -15.86 0.77 -11.47
N VAL A 65 -15.27 0.40 -10.32
CA VAL A 65 -13.85 0.00 -10.21
C VAL A 65 -13.71 -1.51 -10.27
N GLN A 66 -12.48 -2.02 -10.41
CA GLN A 66 -12.24 -3.46 -10.53
C GLN A 66 -11.92 -4.13 -9.20
N GLN A 67 -11.25 -3.42 -8.29
CA GLN A 67 -10.74 -4.02 -7.05
C GLN A 67 -11.16 -3.23 -5.82
N LYS A 68 -11.29 -3.92 -4.69
CA LYS A 68 -11.55 -3.30 -3.37
C LYS A 68 -10.45 -2.31 -2.96
N SER A 69 -9.23 -2.51 -3.45
CA SER A 69 -8.11 -1.58 -3.24
C SER A 69 -8.34 -0.23 -3.91
N ASP A 70 -9.03 -0.19 -5.04
CA ASP A 70 -9.40 1.04 -5.74
C ASP A 70 -10.51 1.76 -4.98
N VAL A 71 -11.49 1.00 -4.46
CA VAL A 71 -12.51 1.55 -3.55
C VAL A 71 -11.85 2.19 -2.34
N ALA A 72 -10.90 1.52 -1.68
CA ALA A 72 -10.25 2.03 -0.47
C ALA A 72 -9.60 3.40 -0.72
N ARG A 73 -8.99 3.61 -1.89
CA ARG A 73 -8.44 4.91 -2.28
C ARG A 73 -9.52 5.93 -2.64
N ALA A 74 -10.58 5.51 -3.32
CA ALA A 74 -11.66 6.40 -3.75
C ALA A 74 -12.53 6.91 -2.57
N VAL A 75 -12.78 6.07 -1.56
CA VAL A 75 -13.58 6.44 -0.38
C VAL A 75 -12.74 7.05 0.74
N HIS A 76 -11.41 7.03 0.62
CA HIS A 76 -10.55 7.70 1.59
C HIS A 76 -10.87 9.21 1.62
N PRO A 77 -11.01 9.81 2.81
CA PRO A 77 -11.36 11.23 2.91
C PRO A 77 -10.37 12.13 2.16
N THR A 78 -10.90 13.06 1.39
CA THR A 78 -10.09 13.99 0.57
C THR A 78 -9.40 15.04 1.44
N GLU A 79 -9.97 15.38 2.59
CA GLU A 79 -9.44 16.31 3.59
C GLU A 79 -8.10 15.84 4.16
N LEU A 80 -7.84 14.54 4.10
CA LEU A 80 -6.59 13.93 4.54
C LEU A 80 -5.51 13.97 3.43
N ASN A 81 -5.81 14.49 2.24
CA ASN A 81 -4.87 14.59 1.11
C ASN A 81 -4.20 13.25 0.75
N GLY A 82 -4.93 12.13 0.90
CA GLY A 82 -4.41 10.79 0.64
C GLY A 82 -3.33 10.33 1.62
N LEU A 83 -3.17 11.00 2.77
CA LEU A 83 -2.22 10.63 3.81
C LEU A 83 -2.91 9.79 4.89
N LYS A 84 -2.23 8.73 5.32
CA LYS A 84 -2.63 7.94 6.50
C LYS A 84 -1.45 7.77 7.45
N PRO A 85 -1.64 7.93 8.78
CA PRO A 85 -0.61 7.67 9.78
C PRO A 85 -0.34 6.17 10.00
N CYS A 86 0.89 5.86 10.42
CA CYS A 86 1.29 4.52 10.82
C CYS A 86 0.94 4.28 12.30
N GLN A 87 0.34 3.13 12.64
CA GLN A 87 -0.01 2.80 14.03
C GLN A 87 1.17 2.81 15.00
N ILE A 88 2.38 2.52 14.53
CA ILE A 88 3.56 2.35 15.40
C ILE A 88 4.31 3.67 15.60
N CYS A 89 4.67 4.36 14.52
CA CYS A 89 5.51 5.55 14.58
C CYS A 89 4.79 6.85 14.21
N GLY A 90 3.49 6.82 13.88
CA GLY A 90 2.74 8.01 13.48
C GLY A 90 3.04 8.53 12.06
N ARG A 91 4.17 8.16 11.44
CA ARG A 91 4.58 8.67 10.11
C ARG A 91 3.44 8.55 9.09
N LYS A 92 3.02 9.71 8.58
CA LYS A 92 1.98 9.86 7.54
C LYS A 92 2.59 9.54 6.18
N MET A 93 1.89 8.71 5.40
CA MET A 93 2.35 8.30 4.08
C MET A 93 1.19 8.27 3.09
N PHE A 94 1.50 8.45 1.81
CA PHE A 94 0.50 8.45 0.75
C PHE A 94 -0.07 7.05 0.47
N ILE A 95 -1.40 6.99 0.28
CA ILE A 95 -2.14 5.80 -0.18
C ILE A 95 -2.01 5.57 -1.69
N THR A 96 -1.58 6.59 -2.43
CA THR A 96 -1.37 6.59 -3.88
C THR A 96 0.06 6.17 -4.23
N TYR A 97 0.26 5.74 -5.48
CA TYR A 97 1.54 5.27 -5.98
C TYR A 97 2.44 6.46 -6.31
N VAL A 98 3.17 6.95 -5.31
CA VAL A 98 4.06 8.11 -5.47
C VAL A 98 5.50 7.84 -5.07
N TYR A 99 5.79 6.74 -4.37
CA TYR A 99 7.17 6.43 -3.95
C TYR A 99 7.86 5.54 -5.00
N PRO A 100 9.08 5.87 -5.45
CA PRO A 100 9.85 4.98 -6.32
C PRO A 100 10.09 3.62 -5.66
N ASN A 101 9.83 2.53 -6.39
CA ASN A 101 10.09 1.20 -5.86
C ASN A 101 11.59 0.83 -5.91
N ALA A 102 11.96 -0.29 -5.30
CA ALA A 102 13.36 -0.72 -5.21
C ALA A 102 14.06 -0.88 -6.58
N ASN A 103 13.34 -1.26 -7.64
CA ASN A 103 13.93 -1.39 -8.98
C ASN A 103 14.11 -0.03 -9.65
N THR A 104 13.18 0.89 -9.44
CA THR A 104 13.29 2.27 -9.90
C THR A 104 14.43 3.00 -9.22
N LEU A 105 14.58 2.85 -7.91
CA LEU A 105 15.71 3.42 -7.15
C LEU A 105 17.06 2.89 -7.64
N LYS A 106 17.16 1.59 -7.96
CA LYS A 106 18.36 1.01 -8.58
C LYS A 106 18.65 1.63 -9.97
N ALA A 107 17.62 1.87 -10.77
CA ALA A 107 17.78 2.50 -12.08
C ALA A 107 18.24 3.95 -11.96
N ILE A 108 17.69 4.71 -11.01
CA ILE A 108 18.10 6.08 -10.69
C ILE A 108 19.56 6.11 -10.23
N LYS A 109 19.93 5.25 -9.27
CA LYS A 109 21.32 5.12 -8.81
C LYS A 109 22.28 4.84 -9.96
N LYS A 110 21.93 3.93 -10.86
CA LYS A 110 22.76 3.64 -12.05
C LYS A 110 22.90 4.84 -13.00
N ALA A 111 21.86 5.66 -13.14
CA ALA A 111 21.85 6.76 -14.09
C ALA A 111 22.50 8.05 -13.55
N PHE A 112 22.42 8.30 -12.24
CA PHE A 112 22.81 9.56 -11.61
C PHE A 112 23.89 9.42 -10.53
N ASP A 113 24.21 8.20 -10.10
CA ASP A 113 25.11 7.92 -8.97
C ASP A 113 24.62 8.54 -7.64
N VAL A 114 23.30 8.66 -7.49
CA VAL A 114 22.61 9.15 -6.28
C VAL A 114 21.79 8.02 -5.65
N GLU A 115 21.71 7.98 -4.31
CA GLU A 115 20.98 6.97 -3.57
C GLU A 115 19.89 7.60 -2.71
N TYR A 116 18.66 7.09 -2.86
CA TYR A 116 17.50 7.49 -2.05
C TYR A 116 17.01 6.31 -1.21
N PRO A 117 16.58 6.56 0.04
CA PRO A 117 16.02 5.51 0.88
C PRO A 117 14.64 5.06 0.35
N LEU A 118 14.35 3.76 0.46
CA LEU A 118 13.06 3.21 0.07
C LEU A 118 11.95 3.82 0.94
N PHE A 119 10.92 4.40 0.31
CA PHE A 119 9.87 5.16 0.98
C PHE A 119 10.37 6.38 1.79
N GLY A 120 11.55 6.92 1.43
CA GLY A 120 12.01 8.22 1.89
C GLY A 120 11.19 9.33 1.25
N ASP A 121 11.36 9.43 -0.06
CA ASP A 121 10.90 10.55 -0.87
C ASP A 121 9.94 10.08 -1.97
N THR A 122 9.00 10.95 -2.34
CA THR A 122 8.11 10.77 -3.47
C THR A 122 8.84 10.98 -4.79
N ILE A 123 8.24 10.55 -5.90
CA ILE A 123 8.81 10.73 -7.23
C ILE A 123 8.96 12.21 -7.61
N LEU A 124 8.09 13.07 -7.09
CA LEU A 124 8.21 14.52 -7.27
C LEU A 124 9.45 15.04 -6.55
N GLU A 125 9.59 14.76 -5.26
CA GLU A 125 10.76 15.17 -4.46
C GLU A 125 12.07 14.63 -5.05
N VAL A 126 12.08 13.38 -5.53
CA VAL A 126 13.24 12.78 -6.21
C VAL A 126 13.53 13.48 -7.55
N ALA A 127 12.50 13.83 -8.33
CA ALA A 127 12.69 14.50 -9.61
C ALA A 127 13.19 15.94 -9.42
N ASP A 128 12.66 16.65 -8.42
CA ASP A 128 13.10 18.00 -8.02
C ASP A 128 14.55 17.98 -7.55
N ASP A 129 14.94 17.05 -6.68
CA ASP A 129 16.31 16.92 -6.19
C ASP A 129 17.30 16.61 -7.34
N LEU A 130 16.93 15.68 -8.23
CA LEU A 130 17.74 15.40 -9.42
C LEU A 130 17.84 16.61 -10.36
N TYR A 131 16.76 17.37 -10.55
CA TYR A 131 16.79 18.59 -11.35
C TYR A 131 17.68 19.67 -10.71
N ALA A 132 17.60 19.85 -9.39
CA ALA A 132 18.45 20.79 -8.66
C ALA A 132 19.94 20.43 -8.79
N GLN A 133 20.28 19.14 -8.85
CA GLN A 133 21.67 18.67 -8.96
C GLN A 133 22.21 18.64 -10.40
N PHE A 134 21.39 18.26 -11.39
CA PHE A 134 21.84 17.98 -12.76
C PHE A 134 21.24 18.91 -13.82
N GLY A 135 20.28 19.76 -13.46
CA GLY A 135 19.53 20.62 -14.38
C GLY A 135 18.87 19.81 -15.51
N ASP A 136 18.83 20.38 -16.70
CA ASP A 136 18.18 19.78 -17.88
C ASP A 136 18.75 18.41 -18.31
N ALA A 137 19.96 18.05 -17.84
CA ALA A 137 20.54 16.74 -18.09
C ALA A 137 19.74 15.59 -17.45
N VAL A 138 18.80 15.90 -16.54
CA VAL A 138 17.91 14.93 -15.91
C VAL A 138 16.89 14.35 -16.89
N PHE A 139 16.35 15.16 -17.81
CA PHE A 139 15.21 14.77 -18.64
C PHE A 139 15.50 13.59 -19.57
N PRO A 140 16.62 13.55 -20.32
CA PRO A 140 16.92 12.40 -21.19
C PRO A 140 17.02 11.07 -20.41
N LYS A 141 17.60 11.12 -19.20
CA LYS A 141 17.77 9.94 -18.34
C LYS A 141 16.43 9.48 -17.74
N LEU A 142 15.60 10.41 -17.27
CA LEU A 142 14.25 10.07 -16.78
C LEU A 142 13.36 9.51 -17.89
N ARG A 143 13.46 10.04 -19.12
CA ARG A 143 12.78 9.47 -20.30
C ARG A 143 13.16 8.01 -20.51
N GLN A 144 14.44 7.68 -20.38
CA GLN A 144 14.93 6.30 -20.52
C GLN A 144 14.42 5.39 -19.39
N ILE A 145 14.43 5.85 -18.14
CA ILE A 145 14.01 5.05 -16.97
C ILE A 145 12.51 4.75 -17.01
N PHE A 146 11.70 5.75 -17.32
CA PHE A 146 10.24 5.68 -17.23
C PHE A 146 9.54 5.49 -18.57
N GLY A 147 10.25 5.54 -19.69
CA GLY A 147 9.66 5.43 -21.03
C GLY A 147 8.78 6.62 -21.38
N ILE A 148 9.20 7.83 -21.02
CA ILE A 148 8.41 9.07 -21.22
C ILE A 148 8.53 9.50 -22.70
N PRO A 149 7.41 9.72 -23.41
CA PRO A 149 7.40 10.12 -24.82
C PRO A 149 8.11 11.44 -25.04
N GLN A 150 8.88 11.55 -26.13
CA GLN A 150 9.63 12.77 -26.50
C GLN A 150 8.73 14.01 -26.66
N SER A 151 7.43 13.82 -26.91
CA SER A 151 6.43 14.89 -26.99
C SER A 151 6.10 15.54 -25.64
N THR A 152 6.45 14.91 -24.52
CA THR A 152 6.23 15.48 -23.17
C THR A 152 7.21 16.63 -22.96
N GLU A 153 6.74 17.77 -22.45
CA GLU A 153 7.58 18.93 -22.15
C GLU A 153 8.68 18.58 -21.13
N ASN A 154 9.87 19.17 -21.29
CA ASN A 154 10.99 19.03 -20.34
C ASN A 154 10.72 19.87 -19.10
N ASP A 155 9.80 19.39 -18.27
CA ASP A 155 9.37 20.02 -17.04
C ASP A 155 9.17 18.93 -15.97
N VAL A 156 9.50 19.25 -14.72
CA VAL A 156 9.45 18.28 -13.61
C VAL A 156 8.00 17.89 -13.31
N ASP A 157 7.07 18.85 -13.31
CA ASP A 157 5.65 18.58 -13.07
C ASP A 157 5.04 17.75 -14.21
N ALA A 158 5.40 18.04 -15.46
CA ALA A 158 4.98 17.26 -16.62
C ALA A 158 5.47 15.81 -16.55
N PHE A 159 6.73 15.60 -16.16
CA PHE A 159 7.32 14.27 -16.03
C PHE A 159 6.70 13.47 -14.88
N THR A 160 6.55 14.08 -13.71
CA THR A 160 5.99 13.42 -12.52
C THR A 160 4.50 13.11 -12.72
N SER A 161 3.75 13.98 -13.39
CA SER A 161 2.38 13.71 -13.83
C SER A 161 2.30 12.53 -14.79
N TYR A 162 3.20 12.45 -15.78
CA TYR A 162 3.26 11.30 -16.69
C TYR A 162 3.59 10.01 -15.93
N ILE A 163 4.58 10.04 -15.04
CA ILE A 163 5.06 8.87 -14.29
C ILE A 163 3.96 8.34 -13.35
N THR A 164 3.26 9.23 -12.63
CA THR A 164 2.19 8.83 -11.70
C THR A 164 0.96 8.29 -12.43
N ALA A 165 0.70 8.72 -13.67
CA ALA A 165 -0.41 8.21 -14.48
C ALA A 165 -0.08 6.90 -15.22
N ASN A 166 1.14 6.75 -15.76
CA ASN A 166 1.46 5.69 -16.72
C ASN A 166 2.47 4.65 -16.20
N CYS A 167 3.22 4.96 -15.15
CA CYS A 167 4.32 4.14 -14.68
C CYS A 167 4.06 3.56 -13.27
N LEU A 168 2.82 3.21 -12.95
CA LEU A 168 2.44 2.68 -11.63
C LEU A 168 3.27 1.47 -11.20
N THR A 169 3.72 0.62 -12.15
CA THR A 169 4.58 -0.54 -11.90
C THR A 169 6.00 -0.17 -11.44
N ARG A 170 6.42 1.08 -11.63
CA ARG A 170 7.69 1.66 -11.16
C ARG A 170 7.56 2.34 -9.80
N LEU A 171 6.34 2.53 -9.32
CA LEU A 171 6.03 3.22 -8.08
C LEU A 171 5.44 2.24 -7.07
N SER A 172 5.26 2.73 -5.84
CA SER A 172 4.65 2.01 -4.74
C SER A 172 3.91 2.99 -3.86
N PRO A 173 2.78 2.58 -3.25
CA PRO A 173 2.15 3.38 -2.24
C PRO A 173 2.91 3.23 -0.91
N GLY A 174 2.89 4.27 -0.09
CA GLY A 174 3.42 4.20 1.28
C GLY A 174 2.48 3.43 2.20
N VAL A 175 1.23 3.26 1.78
CA VAL A 175 0.18 2.53 2.49
C VAL A 175 -0.42 1.47 1.58
N MET A 176 -0.29 0.20 2.00
CA MET A 176 -0.82 -0.93 1.24
C MET A 176 -2.30 -1.15 1.55
N SER A 177 -3.10 -1.43 0.52
CA SER A 177 -4.49 -1.87 0.69
C SER A 177 -4.54 -3.20 1.46
N ASN A 178 -5.54 -3.33 2.33
CA ASN A 178 -5.90 -4.52 3.08
C ASN A 178 -7.42 -4.63 3.29
N ALA A 179 -8.20 -4.16 2.32
CA ALA A 179 -9.64 -4.41 2.25
C ALA A 179 -9.89 -5.91 1.95
N PRO A 180 -10.91 -6.54 2.56
CA PRO A 180 -11.96 -5.97 3.43
C PRO A 180 -11.61 -5.91 4.93
N ASP A 181 -10.50 -6.54 5.34
CA ASP A 181 -10.22 -6.84 6.75
C ASP A 181 -10.10 -5.61 7.64
N ARG A 182 -9.69 -4.48 7.06
CA ARG A 182 -9.47 -3.21 7.75
C ARG A 182 -10.57 -2.22 7.39
N LEU A 183 -11.04 -1.48 8.39
CA LEU A 183 -12.16 -0.55 8.27
C LEU A 183 -11.93 0.51 7.18
N ASP A 184 -10.74 1.12 7.16
CA ASP A 184 -10.33 2.10 6.15
C ASP A 184 -9.85 1.46 4.83
N GLY A 185 -9.80 0.13 4.77
CA GLY A 185 -9.30 -0.62 3.63
C GLY A 185 -7.78 -0.65 3.50
N PHE A 186 -7.03 -0.17 4.50
CA PHE A 186 -5.56 -0.11 4.46
C PHE A 186 -4.90 -0.87 5.59
N HIS A 187 -3.69 -1.35 5.32
CA HIS A 187 -2.89 -1.99 6.33
C HIS A 187 -2.57 -1.02 7.47
N THR A 188 -2.64 -1.51 8.70
CA THR A 188 -2.48 -0.68 9.89
C THR A 188 -1.07 -0.12 10.01
N TYR A 189 -0.07 -0.90 9.60
CA TYR A 189 1.32 -0.46 9.44
C TYR A 189 1.56 0.05 8.03
N ASN A 190 2.09 1.27 7.94
CA ASN A 190 2.60 1.83 6.69
C ASN A 190 3.94 1.18 6.33
N ALA A 191 4.42 1.43 5.11
CA ALA A 191 5.65 0.87 4.59
C ALA A 191 6.88 1.14 5.49
N CYS A 192 6.90 2.26 6.22
CA CYS A 192 7.96 2.62 7.17
C CYS A 192 8.20 1.61 8.30
N CYS A 193 7.16 0.91 8.77
CA CYS A 193 7.29 -0.04 9.89
C CYS A 193 6.84 -1.45 9.51
N ARG A 194 6.18 -1.63 8.36
CA ARG A 194 5.55 -2.89 8.00
C ARG A 194 6.53 -4.06 7.94
N GLY A 195 7.72 -3.86 7.37
CA GLY A 195 8.72 -4.93 7.23
C GLY A 195 9.19 -5.54 8.56
N GLU A 196 9.15 -4.74 9.63
CA GLU A 196 9.56 -5.14 10.98
C GLU A 196 8.37 -5.62 11.83
N GLN A 197 7.20 -5.01 11.64
CA GLN A 197 6.06 -5.17 12.54
C GLN A 197 5.06 -6.23 12.07
N ASP A 198 4.99 -6.48 10.76
CA ASP A 198 4.23 -7.55 10.15
C ASP A 198 5.07 -8.83 10.13
N THR A 199 5.06 -9.56 11.25
CA THR A 199 5.93 -10.72 11.46
C THR A 199 5.64 -11.88 10.50
N GLY A 200 4.46 -11.92 9.87
CA GLY A 200 4.15 -12.87 8.79
C GLY A 200 4.90 -12.57 7.49
N ARG A 201 5.45 -11.37 7.35
CA ARG A 201 6.23 -10.89 6.19
C ARG A 201 7.72 -10.73 6.46
N HIS A 202 8.24 -11.27 7.56
CA HIS A 202 9.70 -11.37 7.69
C HIS A 202 10.27 -12.13 6.49
N LYS A 203 11.41 -11.66 5.97
CA LYS A 203 12.03 -12.21 4.76
C LYS A 203 12.21 -13.74 4.83
N ALA A 204 12.51 -14.26 6.03
CA ALA A 204 12.60 -15.69 6.30
C ALA A 204 11.25 -16.42 6.10
N ASN A 205 10.14 -15.85 6.54
CA ASN A 205 8.79 -16.43 6.41
C ASN A 205 8.23 -16.30 4.99
N LEU A 206 8.58 -15.22 4.26
CA LEU A 206 8.22 -15.08 2.85
C LEU A 206 8.97 -16.07 1.95
N ALA A 207 10.21 -16.44 2.32
CA ALA A 207 10.97 -17.46 1.60
C ALA A 207 10.36 -18.86 1.74
N THR A 208 9.61 -19.12 2.81
CA THR A 208 8.90 -20.39 3.03
C THR A 208 7.49 -20.42 2.43
N TYR A 209 7.00 -19.33 1.81
CA TYR A 209 5.64 -19.28 1.27
C TYR A 209 5.44 -20.22 0.06
N THR A 210 6.50 -20.44 -0.72
CA THR A 210 6.54 -21.51 -1.74
C THR A 210 6.51 -22.92 -1.14
N GLN A 211 6.67 -23.04 0.18
CA GLN A 211 6.59 -24.29 0.94
C GLN A 211 5.34 -24.37 1.83
N ASP A 212 4.42 -23.37 1.80
CA ASP A 212 3.20 -23.41 2.62
C ASP A 212 2.21 -24.45 2.06
N ARG A 213 2.23 -25.63 2.70
CA ARG A 213 1.49 -26.85 2.34
C ARG A 213 -0.03 -26.66 2.30
N ARG A 214 -0.57 -25.62 2.93
CA ARG A 214 -2.03 -25.34 2.97
C ARG A 214 -2.56 -24.81 1.64
N ALA A 215 -1.71 -24.18 0.82
CA ALA A 215 -2.09 -23.80 -0.54
C ALA A 215 -2.26 -25.02 -1.46
N TYR A 216 -1.80 -26.20 -1.02
CA TYR A 216 -1.67 -27.40 -1.84
C TYR A 216 -2.46 -28.60 -1.31
N GLU A 217 -3.22 -28.43 -0.21
CA GLU A 217 -4.11 -29.47 0.33
C GLU A 217 -5.10 -30.02 -0.72
N HIS A 218 -5.36 -29.26 -1.79
CA HIS A 218 -6.26 -29.64 -2.88
C HIS A 218 -5.57 -29.85 -4.25
N TRP A 219 -4.24 -29.80 -4.33
CA TRP A 219 -3.53 -29.83 -5.63
C TRP A 219 -2.80 -31.14 -5.95
N SER A 220 -2.73 -32.08 -5.02
CA SER A 220 -2.10 -33.39 -5.24
C SER A 220 -2.79 -34.56 -4.54
N ASP A 221 -4.11 -34.45 -4.28
CA ASP A 221 -4.86 -35.46 -3.50
C ASP A 221 -4.19 -35.81 -2.15
N GLY A 222 -3.41 -34.88 -1.58
CA GLY A 222 -2.67 -35.08 -0.33
C GLY A 222 -1.23 -35.60 -0.48
N ASP A 223 -0.69 -35.75 -1.70
CA ASP A 223 0.73 -36.09 -1.89
C ASP A 223 1.61 -34.82 -1.89
N PHE A 224 2.03 -34.44 -0.69
CA PHE A 224 2.87 -33.26 -0.47
C PHE A 224 4.27 -33.35 -1.10
N ASN A 225 4.77 -34.57 -1.39
CA ASN A 225 6.10 -34.74 -1.98
C ASN A 225 6.10 -34.48 -3.49
N GLN A 226 5.01 -34.84 -4.18
CA GLN A 226 4.86 -34.59 -5.61
C GLN A 226 4.69 -33.10 -5.92
N SER A 227 3.89 -32.37 -5.13
CA SER A 227 3.76 -30.91 -5.25
C SER A 227 5.09 -30.18 -5.02
N ASN A 228 5.94 -30.68 -4.12
CA ASN A 228 7.23 -30.08 -3.83
C ASN A 228 8.19 -30.17 -5.04
N ARG A 229 8.24 -31.33 -5.72
CA ARG A 229 9.11 -31.55 -6.90
C ARG A 229 8.69 -30.78 -8.14
N LEU A 230 7.41 -30.43 -8.28
CA LEU A 230 6.90 -29.65 -9.41
C LEU A 230 7.25 -28.16 -9.31
N MET A 231 7.50 -27.65 -8.10
CA MET A 231 7.62 -26.22 -7.83
C MET A 231 9.05 -25.77 -7.49
N GLY A 232 10.00 -26.69 -7.27
CA GLY A 232 11.41 -26.40 -7.01
C GLY A 232 12.22 -27.60 -6.57
#